data_AF-A0A9D7F3D5-F1
#
_entry.id   AF-A0A9D7F3D5-F1
#
_cell.length_a   1.000
_cell.length_b   1.000
_cell.length_c   1.000
_cell.angle_alpha   90.00
_cell.angle_beta   90.00
_cell.angle_gamma   90.00
#
_symmetry.space_group_name_H-M   'P 1'
#
loop_
_entity.id
_entity.type
_entity.pdbx_description
1 polymer ?
#
loop_
_entity_poly.entity_id
_entity_poly.type
_entity_poly.pdbx_seq_one_letter_code
_entity_poly.pdbx_strand_id
1 'polypeptide(L)' 'MAVVSARDEHGTLAFLEHFDLVKYFDVVITGLSAEHTKPYPDPVLLAAKRCEHRPRTLPDDR' A
#
# COMPACT_ATOMS: atom_id res chain seq x y z
N MET A 1 -2.30 -2.02 -8.09
CA MET A 1 -1.45 -0.82 -7.87
C MET A 1 -1.05 -0.75 -6.40
N ALA A 2 0.07 -0.14 -6.05
CA ALA A 2 0.55 -0.03 -4.65
C ALA A 2 0.69 1.43 -4.20
N VAL A 3 0.53 1.67 -2.90
CA VAL A 3 0.82 2.96 -2.25
C VAL A 3 1.83 2.75 -1.11
N VAL A 4 2.78 3.67 -1.03
CA VAL A 4 3.79 3.70 0.05
C VAL A 4 3.63 5.01 0.82
N SER A 5 3.25 4.93 2.08
CA SER A 5 3.03 6.04 3.01
C SER A 5 4.14 6.10 4.05
N ALA A 6 4.46 7.32 4.54
CA ALA A 6 5.33 7.50 5.70
C ALA A 6 4.55 7.54 7.03
N ARG A 7 3.21 7.53 6.98
CA ARG A 7 2.33 7.49 8.16
C ARG A 7 2.20 6.06 8.69
N ASP A 8 1.74 5.92 9.93
CA ASP A 8 1.40 4.62 10.49
C ASP A 8 0.24 3.96 9.72
N GLU A 9 0.01 2.68 10.03
CA GLU A 9 -1.00 1.87 9.38
C GLU A 9 -2.41 2.35 9.66
N HIS A 10 -2.73 2.68 10.91
CA HIS A 10 -4.07 3.07 11.31
C HIS A 10 -4.49 4.38 10.61
N GLY A 11 -3.65 5.41 10.66
CA GLY A 11 -3.93 6.69 10.02
C GLY A 11 -3.95 6.60 8.49
N THR A 12 -3.15 5.71 7.90
CA THR A 12 -3.16 5.49 6.44
C THR A 12 -4.44 4.78 6.01
N LEU A 13 -4.84 3.70 6.69
CA LEU A 13 -6.04 2.95 6.35
C LEU A 13 -7.30 3.79 6.57
N ALA A 14 -7.42 4.48 7.72
CA ALA A 14 -8.55 5.34 7.99
C ALA A 14 -8.73 6.45 6.93
N PHE A 15 -7.62 7.03 6.45
CA PHE A 15 -7.66 8.00 5.35
C PHE A 15 -8.15 7.36 4.05
N LEU A 16 -7.60 6.21 3.67
CA LEU A 16 -7.99 5.54 2.42
C LEU A 16 -9.44 5.07 2.46
N GLU A 17 -9.93 4.60 3.61
CA GLU A 17 -11.33 4.19 3.79
C GLU A 17 -12.28 5.38 3.72
N HIS A 18 -11.96 6.48 4.41
CA HIS A 18 -12.79 7.68 4.43
C HIS A 18 -13.03 8.27 3.04
N PHE A 19 -12.04 8.15 2.14
CA PHE A 19 -12.10 8.66 0.77
C PHE A 19 -12.40 7.57 -0.28
N ASP A 20 -12.76 6.35 0.14
CA ASP A 20 -13.04 5.21 -0.76
C ASP A 20 -11.91 4.93 -1.76
N LEU A 21 -10.65 5.06 -1.28
CA LEU A 21 -9.44 4.87 -2.07
C LEU A 21 -8.83 3.47 -1.95
N VAL A 22 -9.19 2.71 -0.90
CA VAL A 22 -8.63 1.38 -0.63
C VAL A 22 -8.74 0.46 -1.86
N LYS A 23 -9.88 0.53 -2.56
CA LYS A 23 -10.17 -0.28 -3.76
C LYS A 23 -9.18 -0.12 -4.92
N TYR A 24 -8.41 0.98 -4.96
CA TYR A 24 -7.40 1.20 -6.00
C TYR A 24 -6.05 0.55 -5.67
N PHE A 25 -5.82 0.17 -4.41
CA PHE A 25 -4.52 -0.29 -3.94
C PHE A 25 -4.57 -1.76 -3.52
N ASP A 26 -3.89 -2.59 -4.30
CA ASP A 26 -3.59 -3.98 -3.98
C ASP A 26 -2.61 -4.08 -2.81
N VAL A 27 -1.73 -3.10 -2.64
CA VAL A 27 -0.71 -3.14 -1.60
C VAL A 27 -0.60 -1.77 -0.95
N VAL A 28 -0.73 -1.75 0.37
CA VAL A 28 -0.50 -0.58 1.21
C VAL A 28 0.73 -0.85 2.06
N ILE A 29 1.77 -0.02 1.90
CA ILE A 29 2.99 -0.02 2.71
C ILE A 29 2.99 1.25 3.56
N THR A 30 3.20 1.11 4.86
CA THR A 30 3.14 2.20 5.85
C THR A 30 4.53 2.44 6.45
N GLY A 31 4.66 3.48 7.28
CA GLY A 31 5.94 4.00 7.77
C GLY A 31 6.83 3.01 8.51
N LEU A 32 6.28 1.91 9.05
CA LEU A 32 7.01 0.86 9.77
C LEU A 32 6.89 -0.52 9.10
N SER A 33 6.48 -0.57 7.84
CA SER A 33 6.31 -1.83 7.11
C SER A 33 7.62 -2.48 6.66
N ALA A 34 8.74 -1.74 6.69
CA ALA A 34 10.07 -2.21 6.29
C ALA A 34 11.12 -1.81 7.34
N GLU A 35 12.25 -2.52 7.35
CA GLU A 35 13.37 -2.30 8.29
C GLU A 35 13.88 -0.86 8.25
N HIS A 36 14.05 -0.30 7.04
CA HIS A 36 14.33 1.10 6.83
C HIS A 36 13.12 1.83 6.23
N THR A 37 12.85 3.02 6.73
CA THR A 37 11.75 3.87 6.27
C THR A 37 12.20 4.74 5.10
N LYS A 38 11.31 5.54 4.49
CA LYS A 38 11.73 6.49 3.45
C LYS A 38 12.82 7.45 3.98
N PRO A 39 13.81 7.85 3.17
CA PRO A 39 13.92 7.68 1.72
C PRO A 39 14.62 6.39 1.25
N TYR A 40 14.88 5.43 2.15
CA TYR A 40 15.49 4.15 1.77
C TYR A 40 14.57 3.37 0.81
N PRO A 41 15.13 2.52 -0.08
CA PRO A 41 14.37 1.81 -1.12
C PRO A 41 13.51 0.67 -0.56
N ASP A 42 13.76 0.21 0.67
CA ASP A 42 13.16 -0.98 1.29
C ASP A 42 11.62 -1.01 1.20
N PRO A 43 10.89 0.09 1.51
CA PRO A 43 9.43 0.09 1.42
C PRO A 43 8.91 -0.09 -0.02
N VAL A 44 9.65 0.40 -1.03
CA VAL A 44 9.28 0.27 -2.45
C VAL A 44 9.58 -1.14 -2.94
N LEU A 45 10.73 -1.70 -2.58
CA LEU A 45 11.08 -3.09 -2.89
C LEU A 45 10.08 -4.08 -2.26
N LEU A 46 9.66 -3.80 -1.02
CA LEU A 46 8.61 -4.56 -0.35
C LEU A 46 7.27 -4.48 -1.09
N ALA A 47 6.88 -3.28 -1.57
CA ALA A 47 5.67 -3.10 -2.36
C ALA A 47 5.71 -3.94 -3.65
N ALA A 48 6.82 -3.88 -4.40
CA ALA A 48 7.02 -4.65 -5.61
C ALA A 48 6.91 -6.16 -5.35
N LYS A 49 7.61 -6.66 -4.33
CA LYS A 49 7.53 -8.07 -3.92
C LYS A 49 6.10 -8.48 -3.58
N ARG A 50 5.34 -7.69 -2.83
CA ARG A 50 3.94 -8.02 -2.50
C ARG A 50 3.02 -7.98 -3.71
N CYS A 51 3.26 -7.08 -4.68
CA CYS A 51 2.51 -7.03 -5.92
C CYS A 51 2.72 -8.25 -6.81
N GLU A 52 3.92 -8.81 -6.87
CA GLU A 52 4.21 -10.04 -7.64
C GLU A 52 3.38 -11.24 -7.16
N HIS A 53 3.04 -11.28 -5.87
CA HIS A 53 2.32 -12.40 -5.24
C HIS A 53 0.80 -12.21 -5.21
N ARG A 54 0.27 -11.07 -5.67
CA ARG A 54 -1.19 -10.83 -5.67
C ARG A 54 -1.74 -10.92 -7.10
N PRO A 55 -2.66 -11.86 -7.38
CA PRO A 55 -3.39 -11.84 -8.65
C PRO A 55 -4.22 -10.55 -8.73
N ARG A 56 -4.07 -9.81 -9.82
CA ARG A 56 -4.81 -8.57 -10.06
C ARG A 56 -6.28 -8.91 -10.33
N THR A 57 -7.12 -8.78 -9.31
CA THR A 57 -8.56 -8.66 -9.50
C THR A 57 -8.85 -7.22 -9.92
N LEU A 58 -9.29 -7.03 -11.17
CA LEU A 58 -9.87 -5.75 -11.57
C LEU A 58 -11.11 -5.48 -10.69
N PRO A 59 -11.33 -4.24 -10.23
CA PRO A 59 -12.59 -3.89 -9.62
C PRO A 59 -13.71 -4.22 -10.61
N ASP A 60 -14.69 -5.00 -10.15
CA ASP A 60 -15.93 -5.26 -10.89
C ASP A 60 -16.63 -3.92 -11.05
N ASP A 61 -16.69 -3.41 -12.28
CA ASP A 61 -17.20 -2.07 -12.64
C ASP A 61 -18.75 -2.08 -12.63
N ARG A 62 -19.33 -2.57 -11.52
CA ARG A 62 -20.77 -2.68 -11.30
C ARG A 62 -21.35 -1.55 -10.46
#